data_AF-A0A4Q3VK05-F1
#
_entry.id   AF-A0A4Q3VK05-F1
#
_cell.length_a   1.000
_cell.length_b   1.000
_cell.length_c   1.000
_cell.angle_alpha   90.00
_cell.angle_beta   90.00
_cell.angle_gamma   90.00
#
_symmetry.space_group_name_H-M   'P 1'
#
loop_
_entity.id
_entity.type
_entity.pdbx_description
1 polymer ?
#
loop_
_entity_poly.entity_id
_entity_poly.type
_entity_poly.pdbx_seq_one_letter_code
_entity_poly.pdbx_strand_id
1 'polypeptide(L)'
;MSYTVIAPRSGVSAELKAGQMLTICDPEGEQVSDLVAFNAADREEYLSSGRSIDYASRIYLTTGDVLYSNRSNPMLSIVEDDVGRHDFTLTPCSKEMFRKIYGDTEPHHGCQGNLERALASYGISPDRIPIAFNVFMNVAVDPQTGEIKVLPPLSQPGDRIVFRAEMDLVLAMTACSAGQSNNFRYKPIQFEIGHR
;
A
#
# COMPACT_ATOMS: atom_id res chain seq x y z
N MET A 1 20.61 -10.79 -0.88
CA MET A 1 19.27 -10.25 -1.17
C MET A 1 19.46 -8.82 -1.64
N SER A 2 18.97 -8.51 -2.84
CA SER A 2 19.17 -7.19 -3.48
C SER A 2 17.82 -6.49 -3.57
N TYR A 3 17.58 -5.56 -2.67
CA TYR A 3 16.38 -4.73 -2.72
C TYR A 3 16.38 -3.82 -3.94
N THR A 4 15.20 -3.66 -4.55
CA THR A 4 14.91 -2.57 -5.47
C THR A 4 14.43 -1.37 -4.67
N VAL A 5 14.93 -0.19 -5.01
CA VAL A 5 14.60 1.07 -4.32
C VAL A 5 13.50 1.81 -5.08
N ILE A 6 12.43 2.16 -4.37
CA ILE A 6 11.42 3.13 -4.80
C ILE A 6 11.85 4.49 -4.25
N ALA A 7 12.21 5.41 -5.15
CA ALA A 7 12.64 6.75 -4.76
C ALA A 7 11.50 7.51 -4.03
N PRO A 8 11.81 8.45 -3.12
CA PRO A 8 10.80 9.24 -2.44
C PRO A 8 9.79 9.86 -3.41
N ARG A 9 8.50 9.81 -3.05
CA ARG A 9 7.40 10.37 -3.84
C ARG A 9 7.25 9.77 -5.24
N SER A 10 7.74 8.55 -5.47
CA SER A 10 7.60 7.82 -6.75
C SER A 10 6.84 6.51 -6.58
N GLY A 11 6.62 5.79 -7.67
CA GLY A 11 5.99 4.47 -7.66
C GLY A 11 6.55 3.55 -8.72
N VAL A 12 6.35 2.26 -8.52
CA VAL A 12 6.81 1.18 -9.39
C VAL A 12 5.76 0.08 -9.46
N SER A 13 5.77 -0.68 -10.54
CA SER A 13 4.94 -1.88 -10.72
C SER A 13 5.83 -3.12 -10.85
N ALA A 14 5.33 -4.28 -10.41
CA ALA A 14 5.99 -5.55 -10.62
C ALA A 14 4.96 -6.68 -10.85
N GLU A 15 5.40 -7.78 -11.44
CA GLU A 15 4.64 -9.04 -11.43
C GLU A 15 5.06 -9.90 -10.24
N LEU A 16 4.09 -10.58 -9.63
CA LEU A 16 4.31 -11.51 -8.53
C LEU A 16 3.52 -12.79 -8.82
N LYS A 17 4.22 -13.90 -9.05
CA LYS A 17 3.60 -15.20 -9.33
C LYS A 17 3.12 -15.88 -8.06
N ALA A 18 2.11 -16.73 -8.20
CA ALA A 18 1.56 -17.51 -7.10
C ALA A 18 2.66 -18.25 -6.32
N GLY A 19 2.66 -18.10 -5.00
CA GLY A 19 3.64 -18.66 -4.07
C GLY A 19 4.97 -17.92 -3.98
N GLN A 20 5.20 -16.85 -4.73
CA GLN A 20 6.33 -15.94 -4.49
C GLN A 20 6.07 -15.05 -3.27
N MET A 21 7.17 -14.55 -2.70
CA MET A 21 7.15 -13.61 -1.58
C MET A 21 7.46 -12.20 -2.06
N LEU A 22 6.69 -11.22 -1.59
CA LEU A 22 6.99 -9.80 -1.68
C LEU A 22 7.40 -9.31 -0.30
N THR A 23 8.61 -8.81 -0.16
CA THR A 23 9.07 -8.09 1.03
C THR A 23 9.05 -6.60 0.74
N ILE A 24 8.40 -5.82 1.60
CA ILE A 24 8.47 -4.35 1.60
C ILE A 24 9.17 -3.91 2.89
N CYS A 25 10.21 -3.10 2.74
CA CYS A 25 11.08 -2.64 3.83
C CYS A 25 11.12 -1.11 3.85
N ASP A 26 11.07 -0.55 5.05
CA ASP A 26 11.30 0.87 5.31
C ASP A 26 12.75 1.10 5.77
N PRO A 27 13.69 1.44 4.86
CA PRO A 27 15.12 1.49 5.20
C PRO A 27 15.49 2.64 6.13
N GLU A 28 14.66 3.68 6.22
CA GLU A 28 14.94 4.89 7.01
C GLU A 28 13.92 5.12 8.13
N GLY A 29 12.91 4.27 8.26
CA GLY A 29 11.83 4.41 9.24
C GLY A 29 10.83 5.49 8.85
N GLU A 30 9.64 5.41 9.42
CA GLU A 30 8.50 6.31 9.22
C GLU A 30 8.19 6.73 7.76
N GLN A 31 8.31 5.83 6.79
CA GLN A 31 7.86 6.02 5.41
C GLN A 31 6.73 5.05 5.08
N VAL A 32 5.61 5.57 4.57
CA VAL A 32 4.46 4.77 4.13
C VAL A 32 4.64 4.30 2.70
N SER A 33 4.18 3.08 2.42
CA SER A 33 4.04 2.54 1.06
C SER A 33 2.61 2.14 0.77
N ASP A 34 1.97 2.80 -0.19
CA ASP A 34 0.71 2.33 -0.76
C ASP A 34 0.99 1.04 -1.56
N LEU A 35 0.24 -0.03 -1.34
CA LEU A 35 0.26 -1.27 -2.13
C LEU A 35 -1.11 -1.52 -2.77
N VAL A 36 -1.13 -1.71 -4.09
CA VAL A 36 -2.29 -2.20 -4.84
C VAL A 36 -1.92 -3.46 -5.61
N ALA A 37 -2.90 -4.34 -5.82
CA ALA A 37 -2.72 -5.57 -6.58
C ALA A 37 -3.92 -5.86 -7.47
N PHE A 38 -3.65 -6.47 -8.61
CA PHE A 38 -4.60 -6.88 -9.63
C PHE A 38 -4.28 -8.31 -10.04
N ASN A 39 -5.30 -9.11 -10.34
CA ASN A 39 -5.10 -10.43 -10.94
C ASN A 39 -4.41 -10.27 -12.31
N ALA A 40 -3.32 -11.01 -12.53
CA ALA A 40 -2.50 -10.92 -13.74
C ALA A 40 -3.20 -11.44 -15.00
N ALA A 41 -4.25 -12.25 -14.88
CA ALA A 41 -5.06 -12.74 -15.99
C ALA A 41 -6.29 -11.84 -16.25
N ASP A 42 -6.86 -11.24 -15.20
CA ASP A 42 -8.06 -10.40 -15.27
C ASP A 42 -7.93 -9.16 -14.38
N ARG A 43 -7.60 -7.99 -14.98
CA ARG A 43 -7.39 -6.74 -14.24
C ARG A 43 -8.70 -6.13 -13.70
N GLU A 44 -9.85 -6.75 -14.01
CA GLU A 44 -11.12 -6.40 -13.37
C GLU A 44 -11.22 -6.91 -11.93
N GLU A 45 -10.38 -7.88 -11.59
CA GLU A 45 -10.20 -8.39 -10.24
C GLU A 45 -9.01 -7.71 -9.56
N TYR A 46 -9.27 -7.01 -8.45
CA TYR A 46 -8.31 -6.17 -7.77
C TYR A 46 -8.47 -6.23 -6.25
N LEU A 47 -7.42 -5.87 -5.55
CA LEU A 47 -7.31 -5.85 -4.10
C LEU A 47 -8.42 -5.00 -3.46
N SER A 48 -9.13 -5.56 -2.47
CA SER A 48 -10.30 -4.94 -1.86
C SER A 48 -10.15 -4.79 -0.35
N SER A 49 -10.18 -3.53 0.10
CA SER A 49 -10.23 -3.19 1.52
C SER A 49 -11.47 -3.76 2.19
N GLY A 50 -12.64 -3.53 1.60
CA GLY A 50 -13.92 -3.94 2.18
C GLY A 50 -14.00 -5.44 2.42
N ARG A 51 -13.57 -6.27 1.46
CA ARG A 51 -13.56 -7.73 1.63
C ARG A 51 -12.58 -8.17 2.70
N SER A 52 -11.39 -7.58 2.71
CA SER A 52 -10.33 -7.95 3.65
C SER A 52 -10.71 -7.61 5.09
N ILE A 53 -11.25 -6.41 5.32
CA ILE A 53 -11.70 -5.94 6.64
C ILE A 53 -12.91 -6.74 7.12
N ASP A 54 -13.89 -7.02 6.24
CA ASP A 54 -15.08 -7.82 6.56
C ASP A 54 -14.68 -9.21 7.06
N TYR A 55 -13.85 -9.93 6.30
CA TYR A 55 -13.45 -11.30 6.62
C TYR A 55 -12.50 -11.40 7.81
N ALA A 56 -11.65 -10.41 8.02
CA ALA A 56 -10.82 -10.34 9.22
C ALA A 56 -11.58 -9.86 10.46
N SER A 57 -12.74 -9.21 10.28
CA SER A 57 -13.51 -8.55 11.33
C SER A 57 -12.69 -7.55 12.18
N ARG A 58 -11.70 -6.89 11.55
CA ARG A 58 -10.85 -5.85 12.16
C ARG A 58 -10.20 -5.00 11.06
N ILE A 59 -9.80 -3.78 11.43
CA ILE A 59 -9.21 -2.80 10.50
C ILE A 59 -7.67 -2.82 10.48
N TYR A 60 -7.02 -3.37 11.50
CA TYR A 60 -5.57 -3.53 11.56
C TYR A 60 -5.23 -4.98 11.22
N LEU A 61 -4.76 -5.19 10.00
CA LEU A 61 -4.34 -6.50 9.47
C LEU A 61 -2.84 -6.67 9.64
N THR A 62 -2.42 -7.88 10.00
CA THR A 62 -1.02 -8.22 10.29
C THR A 62 -0.76 -9.69 9.96
N THR A 63 0.39 -10.23 10.40
CA THR A 63 0.78 -11.63 10.21
C THR A 63 -0.37 -12.60 10.49
N GLY A 64 -0.65 -13.47 9.53
CA GLY A 64 -1.74 -14.45 9.55
C GLY A 64 -3.04 -13.99 8.89
N ASP A 65 -3.22 -12.69 8.64
CA ASP A 65 -4.37 -12.18 7.90
C ASP A 65 -4.18 -12.33 6.38
N VAL A 66 -5.31 -12.43 5.67
CA VAL A 66 -5.37 -12.56 4.20
C VAL A 66 -6.02 -11.32 3.61
N LEU A 67 -5.42 -10.82 2.54
CA LEU A 67 -5.97 -9.73 1.73
C LEU A 67 -6.69 -10.31 0.51
N TYR A 68 -7.93 -9.88 0.32
CA TYR A 68 -8.87 -10.45 -0.64
C TYR A 68 -9.12 -9.50 -1.81
N SER A 69 -9.44 -10.08 -2.97
CA SER A 69 -9.93 -9.35 -4.13
C SER A 69 -11.35 -8.84 -3.94
N ASN A 70 -11.80 -7.94 -4.81
CA ASN A 70 -13.20 -7.52 -4.94
C ASN A 70 -14.17 -8.68 -5.22
N ARG A 71 -13.65 -9.83 -5.68
CA ARG A 71 -14.40 -11.08 -5.91
C ARG A 71 -14.22 -12.12 -4.80
N SER A 72 -13.64 -11.72 -3.67
CA SER A 72 -13.43 -12.56 -2.48
C SER A 72 -12.43 -13.70 -2.66
N ASN A 73 -11.57 -13.65 -3.69
CA ASN A 73 -10.46 -14.59 -3.82
C ASN A 73 -9.26 -14.09 -3.00
N PRO A 74 -8.53 -14.96 -2.28
CA PRO A 74 -7.26 -14.61 -1.67
C PRO A 74 -6.27 -14.09 -2.71
N MET A 75 -5.64 -12.94 -2.45
CA MET A 75 -4.59 -12.38 -3.32
C MET A 75 -3.23 -12.43 -2.63
N LEU A 76 -3.17 -11.99 -1.38
CA LEU A 76 -1.94 -11.91 -0.59
C LEU A 76 -2.21 -12.41 0.83
N SER A 77 -1.30 -13.22 1.38
CA SER A 77 -1.28 -13.54 2.81
C SER A 77 -0.11 -12.82 3.48
N ILE A 78 -0.35 -12.17 4.63
CA ILE A 78 0.72 -11.56 5.41
C ILE A 78 1.41 -12.66 6.21
N VAL A 79 2.69 -12.91 5.93
CA VAL A 79 3.45 -14.03 6.54
C VAL A 79 4.47 -13.58 7.57
N GLU A 80 4.98 -12.35 7.48
CA GLU A 80 5.81 -11.69 8.49
C GLU A 80 5.46 -10.20 8.51
N ASP A 81 5.50 -9.56 9.68
CA ASP A 81 5.24 -8.13 9.87
C ASP A 81 5.89 -7.67 11.18
N ASP A 82 6.89 -6.78 11.08
CA ASP A 82 7.61 -6.25 12.23
C ASP A 82 6.85 -5.11 12.95
N VAL A 83 5.88 -4.47 12.27
CA VAL A 83 5.25 -3.22 12.72
C VAL A 83 3.86 -3.44 13.30
N GLY A 84 3.05 -4.33 12.69
CA GLY A 84 1.69 -4.63 13.17
C GLY A 84 0.67 -3.51 12.98
N ARG A 85 1.03 -2.44 12.25
CA ARG A 85 0.22 -1.23 12.10
C ARG A 85 0.22 -0.72 10.67
N HIS A 86 -0.90 -0.96 9.99
CA HIS A 86 -1.15 -0.57 8.61
C HIS A 86 -2.58 -0.05 8.48
N ASP A 87 -2.82 0.78 7.46
CA ASP A 87 -4.15 1.25 7.14
C ASP A 87 -4.67 0.60 5.85
N PHE A 88 -5.96 0.31 5.82
CA PHE A 88 -6.64 -0.16 4.60
C PHE A 88 -7.96 0.57 4.39
N THR A 89 -8.09 1.78 4.93
CA THR A 89 -9.33 2.56 4.92
C THR A 89 -9.22 3.82 4.05
N LEU A 90 -8.02 4.39 3.91
CA LEU A 90 -7.78 5.62 3.19
C LEU A 90 -7.27 5.36 1.77
N THR A 91 -7.76 6.17 0.82
CA THR A 91 -7.35 6.12 -0.58
C THR A 91 -5.95 6.68 -0.80
N PRO A 92 -5.26 6.30 -1.89
CA PRO A 92 -4.00 6.93 -2.28
C PRO A 92 -4.08 8.45 -2.30
N CYS A 93 -3.06 9.14 -1.77
CA CYS A 93 -3.05 10.60 -1.80
C CYS A 93 -3.03 11.13 -3.25
N SER A 94 -3.72 12.23 -3.51
CA SER A 94 -3.95 12.77 -4.86
C SER A 94 -3.76 14.28 -4.88
N LYS A 95 -3.66 14.87 -6.10
CA LYS A 95 -3.65 16.33 -6.27
C LYS A 95 -4.82 16.99 -5.55
N GLU A 96 -6.01 16.43 -5.70
CA GLU A 96 -7.23 16.98 -5.09
C GLU A 96 -7.19 16.89 -3.57
N MET A 97 -6.68 15.79 -3.01
CA MET A 97 -6.48 15.65 -1.58
C MET A 97 -5.52 16.73 -1.06
N PHE A 98 -4.38 16.94 -1.72
CA PHE A 98 -3.42 17.97 -1.30
C PHE A 98 -4.01 19.38 -1.36
N ARG A 99 -4.80 19.71 -2.38
CA ARG A 99 -5.52 21.00 -2.42
C ARG A 99 -6.50 21.15 -1.26
N LYS A 100 -7.30 20.11 -0.99
CA LYS A 100 -8.41 20.17 -0.02
C LYS A 100 -7.95 20.09 1.43
N ILE A 101 -6.95 19.27 1.72
CA ILE A 101 -6.49 18.97 3.08
C ILE A 101 -5.26 19.81 3.45
N TYR A 102 -4.30 19.99 2.52
CA TYR A 102 -3.05 20.71 2.80
C TYR A 102 -3.07 22.16 2.33
N GLY A 103 -4.01 22.53 1.44
CA GLY A 103 -4.11 23.89 0.90
C GLY A 103 -3.09 24.17 -0.20
N ASP A 104 -2.47 23.14 -0.79
CA ASP A 104 -1.47 23.29 -1.83
C ASP A 104 -2.07 23.95 -3.08
N THR A 105 -1.44 25.01 -3.61
CA THR A 105 -1.86 25.66 -4.86
C THR A 105 -1.34 24.91 -6.09
N GLU A 106 -0.13 24.38 -6.00
CA GLU A 106 0.55 23.59 -7.04
C GLU A 106 0.91 22.19 -6.52
N PRO A 107 -0.09 21.30 -6.34
CA PRO A 107 0.13 20.03 -5.68
C PRO A 107 0.94 19.05 -6.54
N HIS A 108 1.76 18.24 -5.88
CA HIS A 108 2.34 17.03 -6.45
C HIS A 108 1.24 16.06 -6.91
N HIS A 109 1.52 15.18 -7.88
CA HIS A 109 0.51 14.23 -8.39
C HIS A 109 0.07 13.14 -7.40
N GLY A 110 0.73 13.04 -6.25
CA GLY A 110 0.39 12.12 -5.18
C GLY A 110 0.68 10.65 -5.52
N CYS A 111 0.33 9.76 -4.60
CA CYS A 111 0.40 8.32 -4.82
C CYS A 111 -0.54 7.87 -5.93
N GLN A 112 -1.71 8.49 -6.04
CA GLN A 112 -2.64 8.25 -7.14
C GLN A 112 -1.94 8.41 -8.50
N GLY A 113 -1.28 9.55 -8.75
CA GLY A 113 -0.56 9.76 -10.01
C GLY A 113 0.70 8.87 -10.16
N ASN A 114 1.33 8.46 -9.06
CA ASN A 114 2.44 7.50 -9.10
C ASN A 114 1.96 6.12 -9.56
N LEU A 115 0.83 5.65 -9.01
CA LEU A 115 0.19 4.39 -9.36
C LEU A 115 -0.33 4.41 -10.79
N GLU A 116 -0.96 5.50 -11.24
CA GLU A 116 -1.39 5.68 -12.64
C GLU A 116 -0.24 5.47 -13.62
N ARG A 117 0.92 6.09 -13.34
CA ARG A 117 2.11 5.96 -14.18
C ARG A 117 2.72 4.56 -14.13
N ALA A 118 2.78 3.96 -12.95
CA ALA A 118 3.33 2.61 -12.76
C ALA A 118 2.47 1.54 -13.44
N LEU A 119 1.15 1.69 -13.44
CA LEU A 119 0.22 0.68 -13.92
C LEU A 119 -0.21 0.87 -15.40
N ALA A 120 0.17 1.98 -16.03
CA ALA A 120 -0.23 2.32 -17.40
C ALA A 120 0.13 1.23 -18.42
N SER A 121 1.31 0.62 -18.32
CA SER A 121 1.75 -0.45 -19.23
C SER A 121 0.92 -1.74 -19.12
N TYR A 122 0.17 -1.91 -18.02
CA TYR A 122 -0.73 -3.04 -17.80
C TYR A 122 -2.17 -2.74 -18.22
N GLY A 123 -2.44 -1.56 -18.80
CA GLY A 123 -3.75 -1.15 -19.27
C GLY A 123 -4.75 -0.80 -18.16
N ILE A 124 -4.28 -0.55 -16.94
CA ILE A 124 -5.13 -0.17 -15.80
C ILE A 124 -5.36 1.33 -15.84
N SER A 125 -6.63 1.75 -15.88
CA SER A 125 -6.99 3.16 -15.93
C SER A 125 -6.97 3.81 -14.53
N PRO A 126 -6.83 5.15 -14.45
CA PRO A 126 -6.85 5.89 -13.19
C PRO A 126 -8.02 5.57 -12.25
N ASP A 127 -9.23 5.46 -12.81
CA ASP A 127 -10.46 5.17 -12.07
C ASP A 127 -10.51 3.74 -11.50
N ARG A 128 -9.55 2.89 -11.88
CA ARG A 128 -9.45 1.50 -11.44
C ARG A 128 -8.45 1.28 -10.33
N ILE A 129 -7.73 2.31 -9.91
CA ILE A 129 -6.86 2.25 -8.74
C ILE A 129 -7.75 2.14 -7.50
N PRO A 130 -7.69 1.02 -6.75
CA PRO A 130 -8.53 0.84 -5.57
C PRO A 130 -7.98 1.59 -4.36
N ILE A 131 -8.68 1.48 -3.22
CA ILE A 131 -8.09 1.76 -1.92
C ILE A 131 -6.84 0.88 -1.77
N ALA A 132 -5.70 1.51 -1.45
CA ALA A 132 -4.45 0.80 -1.27
C ALA A 132 -4.38 0.19 0.13
N PHE A 133 -3.65 -0.92 0.26
CA PHE A 133 -3.13 -1.34 1.55
C PHE A 133 -1.94 -0.44 1.89
N ASN A 134 -2.13 0.49 2.82
CA ASN A 134 -1.17 1.52 3.19
C ASN A 134 -0.18 0.95 4.22
N VAL A 135 0.87 0.31 3.72
CA VAL A 135 1.92 -0.31 4.52
C VAL A 135 2.61 0.75 5.39
N PHE A 136 2.80 0.41 6.67
CA PHE A 136 3.32 1.24 7.76
C PHE A 136 2.48 2.47 8.17
N MET A 137 1.35 2.75 7.49
CA MET A 137 0.55 3.92 7.81
C MET A 137 -0.18 3.75 9.15
N ASN A 138 -0.01 4.71 10.05
CA ASN A 138 -0.62 4.71 11.38
C ASN A 138 -1.87 5.59 11.39
N VAL A 139 -3.02 4.97 11.15
CA VAL A 139 -4.33 5.62 11.27
C VAL A 139 -4.99 5.21 12.58
N ALA A 140 -5.51 6.18 13.31
CA ALA A 140 -6.35 5.95 14.49
C ALA A 140 -7.80 6.33 14.17
N VAL A 141 -8.74 5.52 14.68
CA VAL A 141 -10.18 5.79 14.61
C VAL A 141 -10.70 5.96 16.03
N ASP A 142 -11.32 7.10 16.30
CA ASP A 142 -11.97 7.33 17.57
C ASP A 142 -13.24 6.45 17.70
N PRO A 143 -13.36 5.62 18.75
CA PRO A 143 -14.45 4.65 18.84
C PRO A 143 -15.81 5.25 19.16
N GLN A 144 -15.87 6.52 19.61
CA GLN A 144 -17.11 7.19 19.98
C GLN A 144 -17.67 8.03 18.83
N THR A 145 -16.78 8.75 18.14
CA THR A 145 -17.11 9.75 17.11
C THR A 145 -16.86 9.26 15.70
N GLY A 146 -16.02 8.23 15.53
CA GLY A 146 -15.55 7.77 14.23
C GLY A 146 -14.50 8.70 13.58
N GLU A 147 -13.97 9.68 14.32
CA GLU A 147 -12.94 10.59 13.81
C GLU A 147 -11.68 9.82 13.39
N ILE A 148 -11.19 10.07 12.17
CA ILE A 148 -9.97 9.46 11.63
C ILE A 148 -8.80 10.44 11.80
N LYS A 149 -7.70 9.95 12.40
CA LYS A 149 -6.46 10.70 12.56
C LYS A 149 -5.29 9.96 11.94
N VAL A 150 -4.55 10.64 11.07
CA VAL A 150 -3.24 10.17 10.60
C VAL A 150 -2.20 10.57 11.63
N LEU A 151 -1.54 9.57 12.22
CA LEU A 151 -0.49 9.72 13.22
C LEU A 151 0.88 9.39 12.60
N PRO A 152 2.00 9.78 13.24
CA PRO A 152 3.32 9.33 12.82
C PRO A 152 3.36 7.79 12.69
N PRO A 153 3.92 7.25 11.60
CA PRO A 153 4.15 5.81 11.46
C PRO A 153 4.94 5.25 12.64
N LEU A 154 4.78 3.95 12.87
CA LEU A 154 5.52 3.25 13.94
C LEU A 154 6.79 2.56 13.44
N SER A 155 6.96 2.43 12.11
CA SER A 155 8.10 1.75 11.49
C SER A 155 9.43 2.39 11.89
N GLN A 156 10.37 1.54 12.27
CA GLN A 156 11.77 1.86 12.51
C GLN A 156 12.62 1.53 11.27
N PRO A 157 13.84 2.09 11.15
CA PRO A 157 14.75 1.75 10.06
C PRO A 157 15.01 0.24 9.97
N GLY A 158 14.68 -0.35 8.83
CA GLY A 158 14.86 -1.77 8.53
C GLY A 158 13.65 -2.65 8.81
N ASP A 159 12.57 -2.10 9.41
CA ASP A 159 11.33 -2.84 9.61
C ASP A 159 10.72 -3.25 8.26
N ARG A 160 10.13 -4.44 8.22
CA ARG A 160 9.55 -4.98 7.01
C ARG A 160 8.20 -5.68 7.23
N ILE A 161 7.50 -5.86 6.13
CA ILE A 161 6.36 -6.77 5.99
C ILE A 161 6.60 -7.69 4.80
N VAL A 162 6.19 -8.95 4.92
CA VAL A 162 6.32 -9.98 3.89
C VAL A 162 4.94 -10.53 3.54
N PHE A 163 4.65 -10.56 2.24
CA PHE A 163 3.42 -11.13 1.69
C PHE A 163 3.74 -12.35 0.84
N ARG A 164 2.94 -13.40 0.95
CA ARG A 164 2.89 -14.50 -0.02
C ARG A 164 1.78 -14.24 -1.03
N ALA A 165 2.07 -14.38 -2.31
CA ALA A 165 1.05 -14.36 -3.35
C ALA A 165 0.22 -15.65 -3.37
N GLU A 166 -1.10 -15.51 -3.34
CA GLU A 166 -2.04 -16.65 -3.45
C GLU A 166 -2.49 -16.91 -4.89
N MET A 167 -2.14 -15.99 -5.81
CA MET A 167 -2.39 -16.09 -7.24
C MET A 167 -1.35 -15.28 -8.02
N ASP A 168 -1.38 -15.34 -9.35
CA ASP A 168 -0.53 -14.46 -10.18
C ASP A 168 -1.08 -13.03 -10.17
N LEU A 169 -0.22 -12.08 -9.84
CA LEU A 169 -0.57 -10.68 -9.62
C LEU A 169 0.28 -9.72 -10.45
N VAL A 170 -0.35 -8.62 -10.84
CA VAL A 170 0.32 -7.35 -11.14
C VAL A 170 0.12 -6.46 -9.93
N LEU A 171 1.20 -5.96 -9.35
CA LEU A 171 1.15 -5.07 -8.20
C LEU A 171 1.84 -3.75 -8.50
N ALA A 172 1.47 -2.71 -7.75
CA ALA A 172 2.19 -1.46 -7.72
C ALA A 172 2.34 -0.94 -6.30
N MET A 173 3.49 -0.32 -6.05
CA MET A 173 3.90 0.24 -4.77
C MET A 173 4.37 1.67 -4.93
N THR A 174 4.26 2.47 -3.88
CA THR A 174 4.76 3.85 -3.88
C THR A 174 5.62 4.13 -2.66
N ALA A 175 6.55 5.09 -2.75
CA ALA A 175 7.00 5.81 -1.57
C ALA A 175 6.08 7.03 -1.41
N CYS A 176 5.22 7.00 -0.38
CA CYS A 176 4.10 7.91 -0.24
C CYS A 176 4.48 9.40 -0.35
N SER A 177 3.62 10.19 -1.00
CA SER A 177 3.84 11.61 -1.28
C SER A 177 3.21 12.57 -0.25
N ALA A 178 2.51 12.06 0.75
CA ALA A 178 1.77 12.85 1.73
C ALA A 178 2.62 13.17 2.96
N GLY A 179 2.80 14.45 3.28
CA GLY A 179 3.64 14.86 4.41
C GLY A 179 3.18 14.29 5.75
N GLN A 180 1.89 14.43 6.09
CA GLN A 180 1.35 13.97 7.38
C GLN A 180 1.54 12.45 7.58
N SER A 181 1.39 11.65 6.52
CA SER A 181 1.55 10.19 6.59
C SER A 181 3.00 9.74 6.80
N ASN A 182 3.99 10.58 6.49
CA ASN A 182 5.41 10.21 6.50
C ASN A 182 6.22 11.00 7.56
N ASN A 183 5.54 11.46 8.62
CA ASN A 183 6.13 12.34 9.63
C ASN A 183 6.85 13.56 9.01
N PHE A 184 6.25 14.13 7.96
CA PHE A 184 6.70 15.31 7.22
C PHE A 184 8.05 15.20 6.51
N ARG A 185 8.60 13.98 6.35
CA ARG A 185 9.83 13.74 5.58
C ARG A 185 9.61 12.64 4.55
N TYR A 186 9.96 12.92 3.29
CA TYR A 186 9.87 11.92 2.21
C TYR A 186 11.16 11.10 2.13
N LYS A 187 11.03 9.78 2.25
CA LYS A 187 12.11 8.79 2.30
C LYS A 187 11.84 7.68 1.26
N PRO A 188 12.86 6.89 0.89
CA PRO A 188 12.68 5.77 -0.03
C PRO A 188 11.92 4.61 0.64
N ILE A 189 11.35 3.74 -0.20
CA ILE A 189 10.89 2.39 0.19
C ILE A 189 11.76 1.39 -0.55
N GLN A 190 11.99 0.22 0.06
CA GLN A 190 12.66 -0.90 -0.57
C GLN A 190 11.70 -2.07 -0.74
N PHE A 191 11.85 -2.82 -1.83
CA PHE A 191 11.14 -4.09 -1.98
C PHE A 191 12.00 -5.17 -2.62
N GLU A 192 11.68 -6.42 -2.35
CA GLU A 192 12.29 -7.60 -2.94
C GLU A 192 11.22 -8.63 -3.30
N ILE A 193 11.40 -9.32 -4.41
CA ILE A 193 10.57 -10.47 -4.80
C ILE A 193 11.42 -11.72 -4.69
N GLY A 194 11.06 -12.59 -3.75
CA GLY A 194 11.74 -13.85 -3.47
C GLY A 194 11.01 -15.04 -4.09
N HIS A 195 11.80 -16.05 -4.48
CA HIS A 195 11.28 -17.40 -4.74
C HIS A 195 11.45 -18.21 -3.47
N ARG A 196 10.32 -18.69 -2.91
CA ARG A 196 10.18 -19.62 -1.77
C ARG A 196 11.40 -19.83 -0.88
#